data_AF-A0A016WW94-F1
#
_entry.id   AF-A0A016WW94-F1
#
_cell.length_a   1.000
_cell.length_b   1.000
_cell.length_c   1.000
_cell.angle_alpha   90.00
_cell.angle_beta   90.00
_cell.angle_gamma   90.00
#
_symmetry.space_group_name_H-M   'P 1'
#
loop_
_entity.id
_entity.type
_entity.pdbx_description
1 polymer ?
#
loop_
_entity_poly.entity_id
_entity_poly.type
_entity_poly.pdbx_seq_one_letter_code
_entity_poly.pdbx_strand_id
1 'polypeptide(L)'
;MSGKSIVLLDRLAKWCETHIFEELLDENNALAIHKLFTTLGSSVAGRVEQYVKKTFPAIAQTEEFLKLSYEDVKKLLLATDLHTSSEQEVFYAAMRWIEFSPERIERASGLLMCVRLSLLSEAFLTNSVRLHPTVRRCRECRDL
;
A
#
# COMPACT_ATOMS: atom_id res chain seq x y z
N MET A 1 -8.27 11.42 -40.86
CA MET A 1 -8.16 10.18 -40.06
C MET A 1 -9.52 9.95 -39.39
N SER A 2 -10.16 8.83 -39.68
CA SER A 2 -11.62 8.62 -39.53
C SER A 2 -12.06 8.45 -38.07
N GLY A 3 -13.12 9.14 -37.66
CA GLY A 3 -13.72 9.04 -36.31
C GLY A 3 -14.18 7.63 -35.92
N LYS A 4 -14.33 6.71 -36.87
CA LYS A 4 -14.58 5.28 -36.59
C LYS A 4 -13.40 4.60 -35.88
N SER A 5 -12.16 4.96 -36.22
CA SER A 5 -10.97 4.42 -35.56
C SER A 5 -10.83 4.91 -34.11
N ILE A 6 -11.20 6.17 -33.84
CA ILE A 6 -11.21 6.74 -32.48
C ILE A 6 -12.26 6.05 -31.60
N VAL A 7 -13.47 5.81 -32.13
CA VAL A 7 -14.55 5.13 -31.40
C VAL A 7 -14.21 3.67 -31.09
N LEU A 8 -13.53 2.97 -32.00
CA LEU A 8 -13.07 1.60 -31.77
C LEU A 8 -11.98 1.54 -30.69
N LEU A 9 -11.05 2.49 -30.69
CA LEU A 9 -10.01 2.60 -29.66
C LEU A 9 -10.61 2.90 -28.27
N ASP A 10 -11.60 3.78 -28.16
CA ASP A 10 -12.31 4.05 -26.89
C ASP A 10 -13.04 2.81 -26.37
N ARG A 11 -13.68 2.04 -27.26
CA ARG A 11 -14.35 0.78 -26.88
C ARG A 11 -13.37 -0.29 -26.43
N LEU A 12 -12.24 -0.43 -27.12
CA LEU A 12 -11.20 -1.38 -26.73
C LEU A 12 -10.56 -0.99 -25.40
N ALA A 13 -10.29 0.30 -25.17
CA ALA A 13 -9.77 0.79 -23.91
C ALA A 13 -10.71 0.44 -22.74
N LYS A 14 -12.01 0.76 -22.85
CA LYS A 14 -13.02 0.42 -21.82
C LYS A 14 -13.17 -1.08 -21.60
N TRP A 15 -13.07 -1.87 -22.66
CA TRP A 15 -13.12 -3.32 -22.54
C TRP A 15 -11.90 -3.86 -21.79
N CYS A 16 -10.69 -3.40 -22.15
CA CYS A 16 -9.46 -3.76 -21.45
C CYS A 16 -9.51 -3.33 -19.97
N GLU A 17 -10.00 -2.13 -19.67
CA GLU A 17 -10.18 -1.64 -18.30
C GLU A 17 -11.05 -2.59 -17.46
N THR A 18 -12.20 -2.99 -18.01
CA THR A 18 -13.13 -3.91 -17.35
C THR A 18 -12.51 -5.30 -17.20
N HIS A 19 -11.91 -5.84 -18.26
CA HIS A 19 -11.34 -7.19 -18.24
C HIS A 19 -10.14 -7.30 -17.29
N ILE A 20 -9.25 -6.31 -17.28
CA ILE A 20 -8.12 -6.27 -16.34
C ILE A 20 -8.64 -6.20 -14.90
N PHE A 21 -9.69 -5.40 -14.64
CA PHE A 21 -10.27 -5.29 -13.31
C PHE A 21 -10.97 -6.58 -12.84
N GLU A 22 -11.70 -7.26 -13.73
CA GLU A 22 -12.55 -8.40 -13.35
C GLU A 22 -11.83 -9.74 -13.37
N GLU A 23 -10.89 -9.94 -14.30
CA GLU A 23 -10.29 -11.26 -14.58
C GLU A 23 -8.81 -11.33 -14.24
N LEU A 24 -8.11 -10.19 -14.21
CA LEU A 24 -6.65 -10.15 -14.01
C LEU A 24 -6.24 -9.54 -12.68
N LEU A 25 -7.14 -8.89 -11.94
CA LEU A 25 -6.77 -8.22 -10.70
C LEU A 25 -6.57 -9.22 -9.55
N ASP A 26 -5.34 -9.28 -9.03
CA ASP A 26 -4.96 -10.09 -7.88
C ASP A 26 -4.08 -9.29 -6.89
N GLU A 27 -3.81 -9.84 -5.71
CA GLU A 27 -3.00 -9.17 -4.69
C GLU A 27 -1.55 -8.87 -5.13
N ASN A 28 -0.98 -9.67 -6.05
CA ASN A 28 0.39 -9.50 -6.54
C ASN A 28 0.48 -8.39 -7.58
N ASN A 29 -0.57 -8.14 -8.35
CA ASN A 29 -0.55 -7.15 -9.43
C ASN A 29 -1.39 -5.90 -9.16
N ALA A 30 -2.20 -5.88 -8.08
CA ALA A 30 -3.10 -4.77 -7.77
C ALA A 30 -2.38 -3.41 -7.67
N LEU A 31 -1.17 -3.36 -7.10
CA LEU A 31 -0.39 -2.12 -7.00
C LEU A 31 0.06 -1.62 -8.39
N ALA A 32 0.50 -2.53 -9.26
CA ALA A 32 0.93 -2.20 -10.61
C ALA A 32 -0.26 -1.75 -11.47
N ILE A 33 -1.38 -2.47 -11.40
CA ILE A 33 -2.62 -2.10 -12.11
C ILE A 33 -3.16 -0.77 -11.59
N HIS A 34 -3.15 -0.53 -10.29
CA HIS A 34 -3.55 0.75 -9.71
C HIS A 34 -2.72 1.91 -10.25
N LYS A 35 -1.39 1.74 -10.28
CA LYS A 35 -0.47 2.75 -10.84
C LYS A 35 -0.73 2.98 -12.33
N LEU A 36 -0.94 1.91 -13.11
CA LEU A 36 -1.25 1.98 -14.53
C LEU A 36 -2.54 2.79 -14.77
N PHE A 37 -3.63 2.41 -14.11
CA PHE A 37 -4.94 3.04 -14.29
C PHE A 37 -4.97 4.48 -13.79
N THR A 38 -4.26 4.78 -12.70
CA THR A 38 -4.09 6.17 -12.24
C THR A 38 -3.34 7.00 -13.27
N THR A 39 -2.27 6.46 -13.87
CA THR A 39 -1.47 7.16 -14.88
C THR A 39 -2.27 7.40 -16.17
N LEU A 40 -3.12 6.46 -16.55
CA LEU A 40 -3.98 6.57 -17.72
C LEU A 40 -5.24 7.44 -17.50
N GLY A 41 -5.51 7.88 -16.26
CA GLY A 41 -6.74 8.60 -15.93
C GLY A 41 -7.99 7.73 -16.09
N SER A 42 -7.85 6.42 -15.89
CA SER A 42 -8.90 5.44 -16.12
C SER A 42 -10.06 5.59 -15.14
N SER A 43 -11.29 5.42 -15.64
CA SER A 43 -12.51 5.50 -14.83
C SER A 43 -12.60 4.41 -13.74
N VAL A 44 -11.86 3.31 -13.90
CA VAL A 44 -11.83 2.19 -12.95
C VAL A 44 -10.73 2.31 -11.89
N ALA A 45 -9.86 3.33 -11.95
CA ALA A 45 -8.76 3.52 -11.00
C ALA A 45 -9.26 3.54 -9.54
N GLY A 46 -10.37 4.23 -9.27
CA GLY A 46 -10.96 4.27 -7.92
C GLY A 46 -11.48 2.91 -7.43
N ARG A 47 -11.96 2.04 -8.33
CA ARG A 47 -12.37 0.67 -7.96
C ARG A 47 -11.15 -0.19 -7.62
N VAL A 48 -10.05 -0.05 -8.37
CA VAL A 48 -8.80 -0.74 -8.03
C VAL A 48 -8.23 -0.23 -6.71
N GLU A 49 -8.28 1.08 -6.45
CA GLU A 49 -7.85 1.64 -5.16
C GLU A 49 -8.66 1.02 -3.99
N GLN A 50 -9.97 0.89 -4.14
CA GLN A 50 -10.82 0.21 -3.16
C GLN A 50 -10.44 -1.27 -2.97
N TYR A 51 -10.09 -1.97 -4.05
CA TYR A 51 -9.59 -3.35 -3.96
C TYR A 51 -8.27 -3.41 -3.18
N VAL A 52 -7.32 -2.52 -3.49
CA VAL A 52 -6.03 -2.44 -2.79
C VAL A 52 -6.23 -2.23 -1.30
N LYS A 53 -7.15 -1.34 -0.91
CA LYS A 53 -7.46 -1.06 0.50
C LYS A 53 -8.16 -2.23 1.21
N LYS A 54 -9.00 -2.98 0.49
CA LYS A 54 -9.71 -4.16 1.01
C LYS A 54 -8.78 -5.36 1.20
N THR A 55 -7.86 -5.55 0.26
CA THR A 55 -6.94 -6.70 0.21
C THR A 55 -5.55 -6.33 0.75
N PHE A 56 -5.44 -5.18 1.44
CA PHE A 56 -4.17 -4.63 1.93
C PHE A 56 -3.34 -5.64 2.74
N PRO A 57 -3.90 -6.43 3.68
CA PRO A 57 -3.12 -7.40 4.44
C PRO A 57 -2.38 -8.41 3.56
N ALA A 58 -3.02 -8.88 2.49
CA ALA A 58 -2.39 -9.81 1.53
C ALA A 58 -1.37 -9.09 0.65
N ILE A 59 -1.71 -7.89 0.14
CA ILE A 59 -0.82 -7.07 -0.68
C ILE A 59 0.47 -6.73 0.09
N ALA A 60 0.37 -6.42 1.38
CA ALA A 60 1.51 -6.10 2.23
C ALA A 60 2.52 -7.26 2.35
N GLN A 61 2.12 -8.50 2.07
CA GLN A 61 3.01 -9.66 2.06
C GLN A 61 3.76 -9.85 0.73
N THR A 62 3.25 -9.25 -0.35
CA THR A 62 3.81 -9.42 -1.70
C THR A 62 5.14 -8.72 -1.91
N GLU A 63 5.90 -9.16 -2.90
CA GLU A 63 7.15 -8.48 -3.28
C GLU A 63 6.91 -7.10 -3.92
N GLU A 64 5.78 -6.91 -4.61
CA GLU A 64 5.45 -5.63 -5.24
C GLU A 64 5.27 -4.53 -4.19
N PHE A 65 4.73 -4.86 -3.02
CA PHE A 65 4.68 -3.93 -1.90
C PHE A 65 6.09 -3.50 -1.45
N LEU A 66 7.06 -4.40 -1.41
CA LEU A 66 8.44 -4.09 -1.00
C LEU A 66 9.18 -3.20 -2.00
N LYS A 67 8.76 -3.22 -3.27
CA LYS A 67 9.27 -2.39 -4.36
C LYS A 67 8.66 -0.98 -4.40
N LEU A 68 7.62 -0.71 -3.61
CA LEU A 68 7.02 0.62 -3.53
C LEU A 68 8.02 1.67 -3.01
N SER A 69 7.84 2.90 -3.47
CA SER A 69 8.57 4.05 -2.96
C SER A 69 8.12 4.39 -1.53
N TYR A 70 8.96 5.11 -0.79
CA TYR A 70 8.62 5.58 0.55
C TYR A 70 7.31 6.39 0.57
N GLU A 71 7.11 7.28 -0.40
CA GLU A 71 5.90 8.12 -0.47
C GLU A 71 4.64 7.30 -0.79
N ASP A 72 4.74 6.29 -1.65
CA ASP A 72 3.61 5.41 -1.98
C ASP A 72 3.19 4.58 -0.77
N VAL A 73 4.15 4.00 -0.05
CA VAL A 73 3.86 3.25 1.19
C VAL A 73 3.29 4.16 2.25
N LYS A 74 3.88 5.34 2.45
CA LYS A 74 3.37 6.33 3.40
C LYS A 74 1.91 6.70 3.10
N LYS A 75 1.59 6.98 1.84
CA LYS A 75 0.22 7.28 1.41
C LYS A 75 -0.73 6.11 1.68
N LEU A 76 -0.27 4.88 1.45
CA LEU A 76 -1.07 3.68 1.68
C LEU A 76 -1.31 3.44 3.17
N LEU A 77 -0.30 3.55 4.03
CA LEU A 77 -0.44 3.37 5.48
C LEU A 77 -1.26 4.49 6.14
N LEU A 78 -1.22 5.72 5.60
CA LEU A 78 -2.06 6.83 6.06
C LEU A 78 -3.53 6.69 5.66
N ALA A 79 -3.87 5.76 4.75
CA ALA A 79 -5.24 5.60 4.30
C ALA A 79 -6.13 5.20 5.48
N THR A 80 -7.19 5.97 5.71
CA THR A 80 -8.06 5.76 6.87
C THR A 80 -9.01 4.57 6.73
N ASP A 81 -9.16 4.09 5.50
CA ASP A 81 -10.14 3.11 5.04
C ASP A 81 -9.49 1.76 4.62
N LEU A 82 -8.30 1.46 5.16
CA LEU A 82 -7.73 0.12 5.06
C LEU A 82 -8.63 -0.87 5.81
N HIS A 83 -8.98 -1.99 5.16
CA HIS A 83 -9.73 -3.07 5.81
C HIS A 83 -8.77 -4.02 6.53
N THR A 84 -8.04 -3.48 7.50
CA THR A 84 -7.22 -4.29 8.42
C THR A 84 -8.05 -4.73 9.63
N SER A 85 -7.75 -5.90 10.17
CA SER A 85 -8.42 -6.39 11.38
C SER A 85 -7.97 -5.62 12.63
N SER A 86 -6.76 -5.07 12.59
CA SER A 86 -6.19 -4.24 13.64
C SER A 86 -5.07 -3.35 13.11
N GLU A 87 -4.73 -2.32 13.86
CA GLU A 87 -3.57 -1.47 13.57
C GLU A 87 -2.23 -2.25 13.67
N GLN A 88 -2.22 -3.44 14.27
CA GLN A 88 -1.04 -4.30 14.32
C GLN A 88 -0.62 -4.76 12.92
N GLU A 89 -1.57 -5.02 12.02
CA GLU A 89 -1.27 -5.40 10.64
C GLU A 89 -0.59 -4.26 9.88
N VAL A 90 -1.03 -3.02 10.12
CA VAL A 90 -0.41 -1.81 9.55
C VAL A 90 1.02 -1.66 10.07
N PHE A 91 1.24 -1.89 11.37
CA PHE A 91 2.57 -1.90 11.97
C PHE A 91 3.48 -2.96 11.33
N TYR A 92 3.01 -4.20 11.19
CA TYR A 92 3.80 -5.27 10.59
C TYR A 92 4.11 -5.00 9.12
N ALA A 93 3.17 -4.45 8.36
CA ALA A 93 3.42 -4.02 6.97
C ALA A 93 4.51 -2.94 6.90
N ALA A 94 4.45 -1.93 7.79
CA ALA A 94 5.47 -0.90 7.88
C ALA A 94 6.85 -1.48 8.21
N MET A 95 6.95 -2.35 9.22
CA MET A 95 8.20 -2.99 9.60
C MET A 95 8.77 -3.83 8.45
N ARG A 96 7.93 -4.65 7.81
CA ARG A 96 8.34 -5.48 6.67
C ARG A 96 8.94 -4.66 5.54
N TRP A 97 8.35 -3.51 5.20
CA TRP A 97 8.89 -2.64 4.16
C TRP A 97 10.22 -1.99 4.57
N ILE A 98 10.35 -1.57 5.84
CA ILE A 98 11.59 -0.98 6.36
C ILE A 98 12.71 -2.01 6.39
N GLU A 99 12.43 -3.22 6.87
CA GLU A 99 13.42 -4.29 7.04
C GLU A 99 13.90 -4.88 5.71
N PHE A 100 13.18 -4.64 4.61
CA PHE A 100 13.59 -5.07 3.27
C PHE A 100 14.92 -4.44 2.81
N SER A 101 15.26 -3.23 3.27
CA SER A 101 16.56 -2.62 2.98
C SER A 101 17.09 -1.82 4.17
N PRO A 102 18.35 -2.03 4.58
CA PRO A 102 18.94 -1.35 5.73
C PRO A 102 18.96 0.19 5.59
N GLU A 103 19.00 0.71 4.37
CA GLU A 103 18.96 2.16 4.08
C GLU A 103 17.63 2.80 4.46
N ARG A 104 16.55 2.01 4.56
CA ARG A 104 15.21 2.49 4.90
C ARG A 104 15.03 2.74 6.39
N ILE A 105 15.95 2.29 7.24
CA ILE A 105 15.88 2.46 8.71
C ILE A 105 15.80 3.93 9.09
N GLU A 106 16.50 4.82 8.37
CA GLU A 106 16.45 6.28 8.60
C GLU A 106 15.06 6.87 8.35
N ARG A 107 14.21 6.19 7.56
CA ARG A 107 12.84 6.59 7.25
C ARG A 107 11.80 5.92 8.15
N ALA A 108 12.24 5.09 9.10
CA ALA A 108 11.35 4.30 9.96
C ALA A 108 10.41 5.18 10.79
N SER A 109 10.89 6.29 11.34
CA SER A 109 10.09 7.22 12.14
C SER A 109 8.91 7.79 11.35
N GLY A 110 9.17 8.17 10.09
CA GLY A 110 8.14 8.69 9.18
C GLY A 110 7.02 7.70 8.89
N LEU A 111 7.33 6.42 8.69
CA LEU A 111 6.31 5.39 8.51
C LEU A 111 5.63 5.00 9.81
N LEU A 112 6.35 4.97 10.93
CA LEU A 112 5.76 4.68 12.24
C LEU A 112 4.74 5.74 12.67
N MET A 113 4.95 7.02 12.33
CA MET A 113 3.94 8.06 12.54
C MET A 113 2.64 7.85 11.74
N CYS A 114 2.69 7.04 10.68
CA CYS A 114 1.50 6.69 9.91
C CYS A 114 0.68 5.58 10.58
N VAL A 115 1.31 4.81 11.47
CA VAL A 115 0.65 3.79 12.30
C VAL A 115 0.01 4.48 13.49
N ARG A 116 -1.29 4.27 13.71
CA ARG A 116 -2.02 4.86 14.84
C ARG A 116 -1.71 4.11 16.12
N LEU A 117 -0.54 4.38 16.71
CA LEU A 117 -0.06 3.72 17.92
C LEU A 117 -1.07 3.78 19.08
N SER A 118 -1.93 4.81 19.12
CA SER A 118 -3.03 4.94 20.08
C SER A 118 -4.14 3.88 19.99
N LEU A 119 -4.25 3.19 18.85
CA LEU A 119 -5.19 2.08 18.64
C LEU A 119 -4.59 0.71 18.99
N LEU A 120 -3.29 0.66 19.29
CA LEU A 120 -2.61 -0.56 19.72
C LEU A 120 -2.77 -0.77 21.23
N SER A 121 -2.78 -2.03 21.67
CA SER A 121 -2.83 -2.34 23.10
C SER A 121 -1.50 -2.00 23.78
N GLU A 122 -1.56 -1.64 25.07
CA GLU A 122 -0.37 -1.33 25.87
C GLU A 122 0.64 -2.49 25.90
N ALA A 123 0.14 -3.73 25.93
CA ALA A 123 0.96 -4.93 25.85
C ALA A 123 1.72 -5.01 24.52
N PHE A 124 1.08 -4.67 23.39
CA PHE A 124 1.72 -4.68 22.08
C PHE A 124 2.75 -3.55 21.94
N LEU A 125 2.44 -2.35 22.43
CA LEU A 125 3.37 -1.22 22.44
C LEU A 125 4.63 -1.55 23.24
N THR A 126 4.48 -2.16 24.41
CA THR A 126 5.60 -2.47 25.31
C THR A 126 6.40 -3.69 24.84
N ASN A 127 5.73 -4.77 24.43
CA ASN A 127 6.38 -6.05 24.13
C ASN A 127 6.80 -6.20 22.67
N SER A 128 6.19 -5.46 21.74
CA SER A 128 6.48 -5.57 20.31
C SER A 128 7.10 -4.29 19.78
N VAL A 129 6.42 -3.15 19.86
CA VAL A 129 6.89 -1.89 19.25
C VAL A 129 8.20 -1.41 19.88
N ARG A 130 8.23 -1.21 21.21
CA ARG A 130 9.41 -0.69 21.93
C ARG A 130 10.62 -1.62 21.89
N LEU A 131 10.37 -2.93 21.83
CA LEU A 131 11.44 -3.94 21.79
C LEU A 131 11.92 -4.23 20.37
N HIS A 132 11.22 -3.75 19.34
CA HIS A 132 11.56 -4.04 17.95
C HIS A 132 12.97 -3.52 17.60
N PRO A 133 13.84 -4.33 16.99
CA PRO A 133 15.22 -3.93 16.69
C PRO A 133 15.29 -2.64 15.86
N THR A 134 14.41 -2.49 14.86
CA THR A 134 14.33 -1.29 14.01
C THR A 134 13.95 -0.05 14.80
N VAL A 135 12.98 -0.14 15.71
CA VAL A 135 12.56 0.97 16.58
C VAL A 135 13.66 1.33 17.57
N ARG A 136 14.38 0.34 18.13
CA ARG A 136 15.50 0.59 19.06
C ARG A 136 16.71 1.24 18.39
N ARG A 137 16.93 0.97 17.10
CA ARG A 137 18.03 1.52 16.30
C ARG A 137 17.76 2.93 15.79
N CYS A 138 16.49 3.26 15.55
CA CYS A 138 16.03 4.59 15.15
C CYS A 138 15.85 5.47 16.40
N ARG A 139 16.58 6.58 16.50
CA ARG A 139 16.51 7.43 17.70
C ARG A 139 15.15 8.13 17.79
N GLU A 140 14.70 8.67 16.68
CA GLU A 140 13.45 9.41 16.50
C GLU A 140 12.22 8.55 16.78
N CYS A 141 12.33 7.23 16.55
CA CYS A 141 11.22 6.29 16.76
C CYS A 141 10.95 5.98 18.24
N ARG A 142 11.90 6.26 19.13
CA ARG A 142 11.77 5.99 20.58
C ARG A 142 10.99 7.09 21.31
N ASP A 143 10.89 8.27 20.69
CA ASP A 143 10.20 9.44 21.24
C ASP A 143 8.76 9.58 20.70
N LEU A 144 8.30 8.62 19.87
CA LEU A 144 6.95 8.53 19.31
C LEU A 144 5.93 7.87 20.25
#